data_AF-A0A7L2A7K8-F1
#
_entry.id   AF-A0A7L2A7K8-F1
#
_cell.length_a   1.000
_cell.length_b   1.000
_cell.length_c   1.000
_cell.angle_alpha   90.00
_cell.angle_beta   90.00
_cell.angle_gamma   90.00
#
_symmetry.space_group_name_H-M   'P 1'
#
loop_
_entity.id
_entity.type
_entity.pdbx_description
1 polymer ?
#
loop_
_entity_poly.entity_id
_entity_poly.type
_entity_poly.pdbx_seq_one_letter_code
_entity_poly.pdbx_strand_id
1 'polypeptide(L)'
;AGVPLSPTGAQTIQLHVQPPWSPAVLWDRVTLTCQGSGTAGATTWYKDGQRWRQNRGDHFTVTESGTYRCERPGSGLSPPVTVVNDQLVLQVPTRTLLEGDMVALRCRA
;
A
#
# COMPACT_ATOMS: atom_id res chain seq x y z
N ALA A 1 21.27 -26.29 26.23
CA ALA A 1 21.61 -25.37 25.12
C ALA A 1 20.30 -24.77 24.61
N GLY A 2 19.95 -23.56 25.03
CA GLY A 2 18.75 -22.87 24.57
C GLY A 2 19.10 -22.05 23.34
N VAL A 3 18.38 -22.26 22.24
CA VAL A 3 18.48 -21.41 21.04
C VAL A 3 17.82 -20.07 21.40
N PRO A 4 18.53 -18.93 21.34
CA PRO A 4 17.87 -17.65 21.52
C PRO A 4 17.06 -17.34 20.26
N LEU A 5 15.73 -17.41 20.37
CA LEU A 5 14.83 -16.79 19.39
C LEU A 5 15.02 -15.27 19.50
N SER A 6 15.82 -14.75 18.58
CA SER A 6 15.99 -13.31 18.39
C SER A 6 14.67 -12.74 17.87
N PRO A 7 14.08 -11.70 18.48
CA PRO A 7 12.96 -10.99 17.88
C PRO A 7 13.55 -10.06 16.81
N THR A 8 13.88 -10.61 15.64
CA THR A 8 14.06 -9.76 14.46
C THR A 8 12.66 -9.33 14.04
N GLY A 9 12.17 -8.26 14.67
CA GLY A 9 11.04 -7.50 14.14
C GLY A 9 11.47 -6.96 12.77
N ALA A 10 11.27 -7.76 11.73
CA ALA A 10 11.48 -7.35 10.36
C ALA A 10 10.48 -6.21 10.11
N GLN A 11 10.97 -4.98 10.10
CA GLN A 11 10.15 -3.83 9.70
C GLN A 11 9.79 -4.06 8.24
N THR A 12 8.61 -4.59 7.97
CA THR A 12 8.18 -4.95 6.62
C THR A 12 7.84 -3.70 5.82
N ILE A 13 8.06 -3.76 4.51
CA ILE A 13 7.66 -2.68 3.62
C ILE A 13 6.15 -2.72 3.40
N GLN A 14 5.51 -1.56 3.53
CA GLN A 14 4.06 -1.43 3.45
C GLN A 14 3.69 -0.23 2.59
N LEU A 15 2.59 -0.40 1.85
CA LEU A 15 2.02 0.65 1.05
C LEU A 15 0.84 1.29 1.78
N HIS A 16 0.98 2.59 2.07
CA HIS A 16 -0.07 3.38 2.69
C HIS A 16 -0.85 4.13 1.59
N VAL A 17 -2.17 4.09 1.68
CA VAL A 17 -3.07 4.75 0.73
C VAL A 17 -3.76 5.93 1.40
N GLN A 18 -3.77 7.07 0.72
CA GLN A 18 -4.45 8.28 1.16
C GLN A 18 -5.37 8.76 0.05
N PRO A 19 -6.69 8.88 0.28
CA PRO A 19 -7.40 8.57 1.53
C PRO A 19 -7.39 7.07 1.90
N PRO A 20 -7.54 6.69 3.19
CA PRO A 20 -7.32 5.33 3.70
C PRO A 20 -8.49 4.37 3.41
N TRP A 21 -8.85 4.24 2.14
CA TRP A 21 -9.96 3.44 1.64
C TRP A 21 -9.47 2.32 0.72
N SER A 22 -10.01 1.11 0.88
CA SER A 22 -9.79 -0.03 -0.01
C SER A 22 -11.12 -0.58 -0.56
N PRO A 23 -11.19 -0.92 -1.86
CA PRO A 23 -10.21 -0.56 -2.89
C PRO A 23 -10.15 0.97 -3.07
N ALA A 24 -8.99 1.47 -3.47
CA ALA A 24 -8.85 2.88 -3.81
C ALA A 24 -9.57 3.16 -5.13
N VAL A 25 -10.10 4.36 -5.30
CA VAL A 25 -10.94 4.72 -6.44
C VAL A 25 -10.33 5.91 -7.17
N LEU A 26 -10.23 5.83 -8.50
CA LEU A 26 -9.58 6.84 -9.34
C LEU A 26 -10.21 8.23 -9.25
N TRP A 27 -11.51 8.29 -8.95
CA TRP A 27 -12.28 9.53 -8.79
C TRP A 27 -11.86 10.36 -7.57
N ASP A 28 -11.15 9.74 -6.61
CA ASP A 28 -10.53 10.44 -5.49
C ASP A 28 -9.06 10.74 -5.82
N ARG A 29 -8.51 11.79 -5.20
CA ARG A 29 -7.07 12.09 -5.29
C ARG A 29 -6.28 11.09 -4.44
N VAL A 30 -6.04 9.90 -5.00
CA VAL A 30 -5.32 8.81 -4.32
C VAL A 30 -3.81 9.03 -4.38
N THR A 31 -3.17 9.05 -3.22
CA THR A 31 -1.71 9.07 -3.07
C THR A 31 -1.27 7.78 -2.39
N LEU A 32 -0.33 7.08 -3.02
CA LEU A 32 0.31 5.90 -2.46
C LEU A 32 1.67 6.28 -1.91
N THR A 33 1.94 5.87 -0.68
CA THR A 33 3.20 6.14 0.02
C THR A 33 3.82 4.82 0.46
N CYS A 34 5.04 4.58 0.00
CA CYS A 34 5.84 3.44 0.41
C CYS A 34 6.54 3.77 1.73
N GLN A 35 6.35 2.94 2.76
CA GLN A 35 6.98 3.09 4.07
C GLN A 35 7.51 1.75 4.57
N GLY A 36 8.48 1.78 5.48
CA GLY A 36 9.11 0.58 6.04
C GLY A 36 10.63 0.58 5.86
N SER A 37 11.24 -0.59 6.00
CA SER A 37 12.69 -0.76 5.89
C SER A 37 13.24 -0.48 4.49
N GLY A 38 14.55 -0.25 4.42
CA GLY A 38 15.29 0.11 3.20
C GLY A 38 15.54 1.60 3.07
N THR A 39 16.22 1.98 1.99
CA THR A 39 16.62 3.38 1.73
C THR A 39 15.43 4.20 1.25
N ALA A 40 15.05 5.24 2.02
CA ALA A 40 14.05 6.21 1.61
C ALA A 40 14.46 6.94 0.32
N GLY A 41 13.50 7.24 -0.54
CA GLY A 41 13.72 7.90 -1.83
C GLY A 41 14.26 7.00 -2.94
N ALA A 42 14.71 5.77 -2.63
CA ALA A 42 15.14 4.77 -3.60
C ALA A 42 14.04 3.74 -3.88
N THR A 43 12.79 4.19 -4.01
CA THR A 43 11.63 3.29 -4.14
C THR A 43 11.44 2.85 -5.59
N THR A 44 11.31 1.54 -5.78
CA THR A 44 10.87 0.92 -7.04
C THR A 44 9.39 0.59 -6.95
N TRP A 45 8.62 1.08 -7.91
CA TRP A 45 7.18 0.89 -8.03
C TRP A 45 6.85 -0.11 -9.12
N TYR A 46 5.90 -0.98 -8.80
CA TYR A 46 5.36 -2.00 -9.68
C TYR A 46 3.88 -1.70 -9.93
N LYS A 47 3.45 -1.87 -11.17
CA LYS A 47 2.05 -1.81 -11.60
C LYS A 47 1.73 -3.09 -12.34
N ASP A 48 0.67 -3.78 -11.91
CA ASP A 48 0.18 -5.03 -12.52
C ASP A 48 1.27 -6.10 -12.66
N GLY A 49 2.14 -6.20 -11.66
CA GLY A 49 3.27 -7.13 -11.62
C GLY A 49 4.51 -6.68 -12.40
N GLN A 50 4.42 -5.62 -13.21
CA GLN A 50 5.53 -5.10 -13.98
C GLN A 50 6.22 -3.93 -13.26
N ARG A 51 7.56 -3.89 -13.34
CA ARG A 51 8.35 -2.76 -12.85
C ARG A 51 8.03 -1.53 -13.69
N TRP A 52 7.48 -0.49 -13.06
CA TRP A 52 6.95 0.69 -13.74
C TRP A 52 7.78 1.95 -13.50
N ARG A 53 8.18 2.24 -12.26
CA ARG A 53 9.05 3.38 -11.91
C ARG A 53 10.17 2.95 -10.98
N GLN A 54 11.38 3.42 -11.21
CA GLN A 54 12.56 3.03 -10.43
C GLN A 54 13.21 4.25 -9.81
N ASN A 55 13.81 4.06 -8.64
CA ASN A 55 14.58 5.08 -7.91
C ASN A 55 13.84 6.43 -7.85
N ARG A 56 12.55 6.37 -7.49
CA ARG A 56 11.67 7.54 -7.41
C ARG A 56 11.27 7.77 -5.97
N GLY A 57 10.69 8.95 -5.72
CA GLY A 57 10.21 9.34 -4.41
C GLY A 57 9.30 8.30 -3.75
N ASP A 58 9.22 8.39 -2.43
CA ASP A 58 8.47 7.45 -1.59
C ASP A 58 6.96 7.57 -1.72
N HIS A 59 6.47 8.57 -2.44
CA HIS A 59 5.06 8.76 -2.69
C HIS A 59 4.79 9.10 -4.16
N PHE A 60 3.61 8.72 -4.64
CA PHE A 60 3.10 9.18 -5.92
C PHE A 60 1.57 9.25 -5.92
N THR A 61 1.02 10.17 -6.70
CA THR A 61 -0.43 10.26 -6.94
C THR A 61 -0.81 9.33 -8.08
N VAL A 62 -1.82 8.50 -7.86
CA VAL A 62 -2.29 7.51 -8.82
C VAL A 62 -3.15 8.18 -9.89
N THR A 63 -2.91 7.83 -11.15
CA THR A 63 -3.66 8.34 -12.31
C THR A 63 -4.28 7.23 -13.16
N GLU A 64 -3.97 5.98 -12.87
CA GLU A 64 -4.47 4.82 -13.62
C GLU A 64 -4.96 3.73 -12.66
N SER A 65 -5.99 2.97 -13.06
CA SER A 65 -6.39 1.77 -12.34
C SER A 65 -5.34 0.67 -12.48
N GLY A 66 -5.35 -0.27 -11.53
CA GLY A 66 -4.43 -1.40 -11.50
C GLY A 66 -4.01 -1.77 -10.09
N THR A 67 -3.09 -2.73 -10.01
CA THR A 67 -2.53 -3.24 -8.76
C THR A 67 -1.13 -2.70 -8.56
N TYR A 68 -0.92 -1.97 -7.46
CA TYR A 68 0.33 -1.30 -7.16
C TYR A 68 1.09 -1.98 -6.03
N ARG A 69 2.42 -2.05 -6.16
CA ARG A 69 3.34 -2.53 -5.12
C ARG A 69 4.57 -1.63 -5.10
N CYS A 70 5.26 -1.56 -3.96
CA CYS A 70 6.55 -0.92 -3.88
C CYS A 70 7.61 -1.86 -3.31
N GLU A 71 8.86 -1.58 -3.63
CA GLU A 71 10.04 -2.24 -3.10
C GLU A 71 11.09 -1.17 -2.78
N ARG A 72 11.82 -1.36 -1.68
CA ARG A 72 13.05 -0.62 -1.39
C ARG A 72 14.22 -1.60 -1.33
N PRO A 73 15.46 -1.13 -1.55
CA PRO A 73 16.63 -1.97 -1.44
C PRO A 73 16.68 -2.68 -0.07
N GLY A 74 16.69 -4.01 -0.09
CA GLY A 74 16.82 -4.85 1.11
C GLY A 74 15.53 -5.14 1.89
N SER A 75 14.35 -4.66 1.47
CA SER A 75 13.09 -4.85 2.22
C SER A 75 12.03 -5.73 1.54
N GLY A 76 12.29 -6.21 0.32
CA GLY A 76 11.38 -7.04 -0.46
C GLY A 76 10.20 -6.25 -1.04
N LEU A 77 9.21 -6.97 -1.58
CA LEU A 77 8.01 -6.38 -2.18
C LEU A 77 6.89 -6.19 -1.17
N SER A 78 6.23 -5.02 -1.21
CA SER A 78 5.06 -4.73 -0.38
C SER A 78 3.86 -5.61 -0.73
N PRO A 79 2.88 -5.72 0.19
CA PRO A 79 1.53 -6.17 -0.17
C PRO A 79 0.93 -5.30 -1.28
N PRO A 80 0.07 -5.86 -2.14
CA PRO A 80 -0.57 -5.14 -3.22
C PRO A 80 -1.70 -4.22 -2.73
N VAL A 81 -1.85 -3.07 -3.41
CA VAL A 81 -3.01 -2.19 -3.28
C VAL A 81 -3.69 -2.06 -4.63
N THR A 82 -4.99 -2.31 -4.66
CA THR A 82 -5.80 -2.21 -5.88
C THR A 82 -6.45 -0.84 -5.98
N VAL A 83 -6.34 -0.24 -7.16
CA VAL A 83 -7.03 0.99 -7.55
C VAL A 83 -7.99 0.68 -8.68
N VAL A 84 -9.27 0.99 -8.48
CA VAL A 84 -10.36 0.69 -9.41
C VAL A 84 -10.93 1.97 -10.04
N ASN A 85 -11.59 1.81 -11.18
CA ASN A 85 -12.28 2.87 -11.89
C ASN A 85 -13.66 2.40 -12.36
N ASP A 86 -14.48 1.98 -11.40
CA ASP A 86 -15.84 1.48 -11.63
C ASP A 86 -16.88 2.55 -11.28
N GLN A 87 -18.13 2.33 -11.72
CA GLN A 87 -19.25 3.25 -11.50
C GLN A 87 -19.74 3.29 -10.05
N LEU A 88 -19.58 2.21 -9.30
CA LEU A 88 -20.03 2.12 -7.91
C LEU A 88 -19.07 1.22 -7.14
N VAL A 89 -18.48 1.75 -6.07
CA VAL A 89 -17.49 1.04 -5.26
C VAL A 89 -17.82 1.21 -3.80
N LEU A 90 -18.01 0.08 -3.11
CA LEU A 90 -18.08 0.04 -1.66
C LEU A 90 -16.66 -0.02 -1.09
N GLN A 91 -16.28 1.00 -0.34
CA GLN A 91 -14.97 1.15 0.27
C GLN A 91 -15.01 0.83 1.76
N VAL A 92 -13.97 0.15 2.23
CA VAL A 92 -13.70 -0.15 3.64
C VAL A 92 -12.41 0.56 4.07
N PRO A 93 -12.20 0.82 5.38
CA PRO A 93 -10.97 1.43 5.83
C PRO A 93 -9.78 0.47 5.71
N THR A 94 -8.59 0.97 5.38
CA THR A 94 -7.38 0.12 5.22
C THR A 94 -6.70 -0.26 6.53
N ARG A 95 -7.20 0.21 7.66
CA ARG A 95 -6.68 -0.15 8.98
C ARG A 95 -7.11 -1.57 9.35
N THR A 96 -6.34 -2.22 10.22
CA THR A 96 -6.77 -3.47 10.85
C THR A 96 -8.02 -3.23 11.69
N LEU A 97 -9.01 -4.12 11.56
CA LEU A 97 -10.26 -4.08 12.32
C LEU A 97 -10.30 -5.27 13.29
N LEU A 98 -10.74 -5.02 14.51
CA LEU A 98 -10.86 -5.97 15.61
C LEU A 98 -12.31 -6.05 16.08
N GLU A 99 -12.62 -7.05 16.91
CA GLU A 99 -13.94 -7.17 17.53
C GLU A 99 -14.24 -5.94 18.41
N GLY A 100 -15.42 -5.35 18.23
CA GLY A 100 -15.83 -4.12 18.92
C GLY A 100 -15.46 -2.83 18.19
N ASP A 101 -14.66 -2.87 17.12
CA ASP A 101 -14.32 -1.67 16.35
C ASP A 101 -15.53 -1.13 15.58
N MET A 102 -15.66 0.20 15.58
CA MET A 102 -16.61 0.88 14.70
C MET A 102 -16.08 0.93 13.26
N VAL A 103 -16.84 0.37 12.34
CA VAL A 103 -16.51 0.34 10.90
C VAL A 103 -17.37 1.36 10.16
N ALA A 104 -16.71 2.31 9.51
CA ALA A 104 -17.37 3.23 8.59
C ALA A 104 -17.18 2.70 7.17
N LEU A 105 -18.29 2.40 6.50
CA LEU A 105 -18.30 2.04 5.08
C LEU A 105 -18.56 3.29 4.25
N ARG A 106 -17.96 3.38 3.07
CA ARG A 106 -18.17 4.50 2.14
C ARG A 106 -18.58 3.98 0.78
N CYS A 107 -19.73 4.42 0.29
CA CYS A 107 -20.13 4.17 -1.09
C CYS A 107 -19.63 5.33 -1.96
N ARG A 108 -18.89 5.02 -3.03
CA ARG A 108 -18.49 6.01 -4.05
C ARG A 108 -19.07 5.65 -5.40
N ALA A 109 -19.74 6.62 -5.99
CA ALA A 109 -20.24 6.66 -7.36
C ALA A 109 -19.76 7.95 -8.01
#